data_AF-A0A9X5UK29-F1
#
_entry.id   AF-A0A9X5UK29-F1
#
_cell.length_a   1.000
_cell.length_b   1.000
_cell.length_c   1.000
_cell.angle_alpha   90.00
_cell.angle_beta   90.00
_cell.angle_gamma   90.00
#
_symmetry.space_group_name_H-M   'P 1'
#
loop_
_entity.id
_entity.type
_entity.pdbx_description
1 polymer ?
#
loop_
_entity_poly.entity_id
_entity_poly.type
_entity_poly.pdbx_seq_one_letter_code
_entity_poly.pdbx_strand_id
1 'polypeptide(L)'
;MAGAANGAAIEAGPDSSVSYEDHLEESRKAQRQADKWLIAGTVLMGMTLPGIIGLPLFFRGLALLRKASRAGLTVRPMIVTLIGYMVFLDAAINSFGWALDLMANHALIYRTFMMGWGSIFDAGYFWHYNELGLGGASAPGEKAWEIACVLTVFPMRMAACIGLLQMKRWGHQWMIITCWFGVVIWVGYVFNMTMYADLRFSGVLLPVIGWWLFDIFYITPFLAIPYLHTVNREIFSD
;
A
#
# COMPACT_ATOMS: atom_id res chain seq x y z
N MET A 1 64.58 55.33 2.79
CA MET A 1 63.85 54.77 1.62
C MET A 1 62.76 53.86 2.15
N ALA A 2 61.53 54.36 2.12
CA ALA A 2 60.32 53.60 2.41
C ALA A 2 59.99 52.70 1.22
N GLY A 3 59.54 51.48 1.48
CA GLY A 3 59.08 50.53 0.47
C GLY A 3 58.19 49.48 1.13
N ALA A 4 56.93 49.86 1.35
CA ALA A 4 55.88 48.98 1.84
C ALA A 4 55.56 47.93 0.76
N ALA A 5 55.67 46.64 1.11
CA ALA A 5 55.14 45.54 0.30
C ALA A 5 53.64 45.42 0.59
N ASN A 6 52.86 45.83 -0.40
CA ASN A 6 51.41 45.87 -0.38
C ASN A 6 50.86 44.63 -1.09
N GLY A 7 49.86 44.00 -0.49
CA GLY A 7 48.78 43.29 -1.19
C GLY A 7 49.13 41.98 -1.92
N ALA A 8 48.86 40.87 -1.25
CA ALA A 8 48.15 39.75 -1.89
C ALA A 8 47.21 39.16 -0.84
N ALA A 9 46.07 39.84 -0.64
CA ALA A 9 44.91 39.18 -0.06
C ALA A 9 44.56 38.02 -0.99
N ILE A 10 44.66 36.80 -0.46
CA ILE A 10 44.10 35.62 -1.11
C ILE A 10 42.59 35.87 -1.10
N GLU A 11 42.05 36.30 -2.25
CA GLU A 11 40.62 36.25 -2.49
C GLU A 11 40.21 34.79 -2.37
N ALA A 12 39.64 34.44 -1.23
CA ALA A 12 38.80 33.27 -1.11
C ALA A 12 37.67 33.46 -2.12
N GLY A 13 37.80 32.84 -3.29
CA GLY A 13 36.69 32.71 -4.22
C GLY A 13 35.48 32.16 -3.46
N PRO A 14 34.26 32.59 -3.79
CA PRO A 14 33.07 32.11 -3.10
C PRO A 14 33.05 30.59 -3.23
N ASP A 15 33.32 29.92 -2.12
CA ASP A 15 33.27 28.47 -2.01
C ASP A 15 31.94 28.03 -2.58
N SER A 16 32.01 27.33 -3.71
CA SER A 16 30.91 26.59 -4.32
C SER A 16 30.59 25.33 -3.52
N SER A 17 30.69 25.41 -2.19
CA SER A 17 30.21 24.38 -1.29
C SER A 17 28.70 24.43 -1.33
N VAL A 18 28.08 23.44 -1.99
CA VAL A 18 26.64 23.17 -1.90
C VAL A 18 26.25 23.26 -0.42
N SER A 19 25.39 24.21 -0.06
CA SER A 19 25.01 24.42 1.33
C SER A 19 24.29 23.17 1.83
N TYR A 20 24.46 22.84 3.11
CA TYR A 20 23.72 21.76 3.76
C TYR A 20 22.19 21.92 3.55
N GLU A 21 21.70 23.17 3.56
CA GLU A 21 20.31 23.49 3.30
C GLU A 21 19.88 23.14 1.87
N ASP A 22 20.74 23.40 0.88
CA ASP A 22 20.51 23.07 -0.53
C ASP A 22 20.37 21.55 -0.71
N HIS A 23 21.25 20.78 -0.06
CA HIS A 23 21.20 19.31 -0.09
C HIS A 23 19.91 18.76 0.53
N LEU A 24 19.46 19.33 1.65
CA LEU A 24 18.20 18.95 2.29
C LEU A 24 16.97 19.33 1.44
N GLU A 25 17.01 20.46 0.77
CA GLU A 25 15.94 20.88 -0.13
C GLU A 25 15.89 19.98 -1.37
N GLU A 26 17.03 19.67 -1.98
CA GLU A 26 17.14 18.75 -3.11
C GLU A 26 16.64 17.35 -2.73
N SER A 27 17.06 16.84 -1.57
CA SER A 27 16.60 15.57 -1.03
C SER A 27 15.08 15.53 -0.85
N ARG A 28 14.48 16.59 -0.30
CA ARG A 28 13.01 16.71 -0.16
C ARG A 28 12.29 16.79 -1.50
N LYS A 29 12.82 17.53 -2.47
CA LYS A 29 12.24 17.63 -3.82
C LYS A 29 12.27 16.27 -4.52
N ALA A 30 13.40 15.56 -4.44
CA ALA A 30 13.56 14.23 -5.02
C ALA A 30 12.59 13.22 -4.41
N GLN A 31 12.48 13.19 -3.07
CA GLN A 31 11.53 12.34 -2.35
C GLN A 31 10.08 12.63 -2.78
N ARG A 32 9.65 13.91 -2.76
CA ARG A 32 8.29 14.30 -3.15
C ARG A 32 7.98 13.95 -4.60
N GLN A 33 8.94 14.12 -5.49
CA GLN A 33 8.76 13.78 -6.89
C GLN A 33 8.55 12.27 -7.06
N ALA A 34 9.34 11.43 -6.38
CA ALA A 34 9.14 9.99 -6.40
C ALA A 34 7.79 9.58 -5.76
N ASP A 35 7.44 10.15 -4.61
CA ASP A 35 6.21 9.84 -3.88
C ASP A 35 4.95 10.13 -4.71
N LYS A 36 4.92 11.17 -5.56
CA LYS A 36 3.79 11.42 -6.48
C LYS A 36 3.49 10.21 -7.37
N TRP A 37 4.53 9.62 -7.96
CA TRP A 37 4.39 8.45 -8.83
C TRP A 37 4.05 7.18 -8.03
N LEU A 38 4.68 7.01 -6.87
CA LEU A 38 4.42 5.86 -5.99
C LEU A 38 2.98 5.87 -5.47
N ILE A 39 2.49 7.00 -4.98
CA ILE A 39 1.11 7.16 -4.49
C ILE A 39 0.11 6.95 -5.62
N ALA A 40 0.28 7.66 -6.74
CA ALA A 40 -0.64 7.54 -7.87
C ALA A 40 -0.69 6.10 -8.40
N GLY A 41 0.48 5.47 -8.56
CA GLY A 41 0.56 4.07 -9.00
C GLY A 41 -0.13 3.12 -8.04
N THR A 42 0.11 3.26 -6.73
CA THR A 42 -0.47 2.38 -5.71
C THR A 42 -1.98 2.54 -5.58
N VAL A 43 -2.49 3.77 -5.60
CA VAL A 43 -3.94 4.04 -5.55
C VAL A 43 -4.64 3.47 -6.78
N LEU A 44 -4.06 3.63 -7.98
CA LEU A 44 -4.61 3.06 -9.20
C LEU A 44 -4.59 1.53 -9.19
N MET A 45 -3.52 0.91 -8.68
CA MET A 45 -3.47 -0.54 -8.44
C MET A 45 -4.54 -1.00 -7.43
N GLY A 46 -4.83 -0.18 -6.41
CA GLY A 46 -5.90 -0.42 -5.44
C GLY A 46 -7.31 -0.44 -6.05
N MET A 47 -7.55 0.31 -7.12
CA MET A 47 -8.89 0.48 -7.69
C MET A 47 -9.35 -0.66 -8.62
N THR A 48 -8.68 -1.82 -8.63
CA THR A 48 -8.91 -2.99 -9.50
C THR A 48 -8.71 -2.72 -11.00
N LEU A 49 -9.72 -2.21 -11.71
CA LEU A 49 -9.73 -1.97 -13.16
C LEU A 49 -8.56 -1.11 -13.69
N PRO A 50 -8.21 0.05 -13.10
CA PRO A 50 -7.09 0.85 -13.58
C PRO A 50 -5.73 0.32 -13.10
N GLY A 51 -5.67 -0.82 -12.41
CA GLY A 51 -4.45 -1.30 -11.80
C GLY A 51 -3.32 -1.65 -12.77
N ILE A 52 -3.66 -2.03 -14.01
CA ILE A 52 -2.69 -2.26 -15.09
C ILE A 52 -1.87 -0.99 -15.37
N ILE A 53 -2.50 0.19 -15.25
CA ILE A 53 -1.83 1.49 -15.44
C ILE A 53 -1.06 1.90 -14.18
N GLY A 54 -1.55 1.50 -13.01
CA GLY A 54 -0.91 1.82 -11.73
C GLY A 54 0.50 1.23 -11.58
N LEU A 55 0.73 0.00 -12.05
CA LEU A 55 2.00 -0.69 -11.90
C LEU A 55 3.19 0.01 -12.62
N PRO A 56 3.09 0.41 -13.91
CA PRO A 56 4.12 1.22 -14.57
C PRO A 56 4.41 2.54 -13.85
N LEU A 57 3.38 3.22 -13.33
CA LEU A 57 3.55 4.47 -12.59
C LEU A 57 4.32 4.25 -11.29
N PHE A 58 4.01 3.17 -10.58
CA PHE A 58 4.72 2.76 -9.37
C PHE A 58 6.21 2.48 -9.65
N PHE A 59 6.52 1.70 -10.70
CA PHE A 59 7.90 1.43 -11.08
C PHE A 59 8.69 2.68 -11.46
N ARG A 60 8.04 3.66 -12.11
CA ARG A 60 8.66 4.97 -12.36
C ARG A 60 9.02 5.69 -11.06
N GLY A 61 8.14 5.65 -10.06
CA GLY A 61 8.42 6.19 -8.72
C GLY A 61 9.61 5.52 -8.06
N LEU A 62 9.68 4.18 -8.11
CA LEU A 62 10.82 3.42 -7.57
C LEU A 62 12.13 3.74 -8.28
N ALA A 63 12.10 3.90 -9.61
CA ALA A 63 13.27 4.27 -10.39
C ALA A 63 13.80 5.67 -10.01
N LEU A 64 12.91 6.64 -9.79
CA LEU A 64 13.27 7.98 -9.32
C LEU A 64 13.87 7.93 -7.91
N LEU A 65 13.27 7.17 -7.01
CA LEU A 65 13.77 7.02 -5.64
C LEU A 65 15.15 6.35 -5.61
N ARG A 66 15.33 5.29 -6.41
CA ARG A 66 16.63 4.60 -6.57
C ARG A 66 17.69 5.52 -7.17
N LYS A 67 17.33 6.37 -8.14
CA LYS A 67 18.23 7.38 -8.70
C LYS A 67 18.66 8.39 -7.64
N ALA A 68 17.73 8.92 -6.87
CA ALA A 68 18.01 9.86 -5.78
C ALA A 68 18.92 9.26 -4.70
N SER A 69 18.62 8.02 -4.27
CA SER A 69 19.45 7.29 -3.31
C SER A 69 20.88 7.07 -3.82
N ARG A 70 21.05 6.69 -5.09
CA ARG A 70 22.38 6.54 -5.72
C ARG A 70 23.15 7.84 -5.88
N ALA A 71 22.45 8.97 -5.93
CA ALA A 71 23.05 10.30 -5.96
C ALA A 71 23.49 10.80 -4.56
N GLY A 72 23.31 10.00 -3.50
CA GLY A 72 23.67 10.40 -2.14
C GLY A 72 22.69 11.38 -1.49
N LEU A 73 21.47 11.50 -2.03
CA LEU A 73 20.41 12.29 -1.41
C LEU A 73 19.81 11.53 -0.21
N THR A 74 19.42 12.28 0.81
CA THR A 74 18.83 11.74 2.04
C THR A 74 17.35 11.41 1.80
N VAL A 75 17.09 10.31 1.12
CA VAL A 75 15.75 9.80 0.79
C VAL A 75 15.37 8.58 1.62
N ARG A 76 14.07 8.24 1.64
CA ARG A 76 13.54 7.09 2.37
C ARG A 76 14.23 5.79 1.91
N PRO A 77 14.64 4.89 2.84
CA PRO A 77 15.18 3.59 2.48
C PRO A 77 14.22 2.79 1.58
N MET A 78 14.76 2.19 0.51
CA MET A 78 13.97 1.46 -0.48
C MET A 78 13.13 0.34 0.14
N ILE A 79 13.66 -0.39 1.11
CA ILE A 79 12.94 -1.49 1.76
C ILE A 79 11.75 -0.99 2.58
N VAL A 80 11.85 0.15 3.28
CA VAL A 80 10.72 0.77 3.97
C VAL A 80 9.66 1.20 2.96
N THR A 81 10.07 1.79 1.83
CA THR A 81 9.17 2.17 0.74
C THR A 81 8.41 0.95 0.20
N LEU A 82 9.12 -0.14 -0.12
CA LEU A 82 8.49 -1.34 -0.67
C LEU A 82 7.51 -1.98 0.32
N ILE A 83 7.91 -2.16 1.58
CA ILE A 83 7.02 -2.72 2.61
C ILE A 83 5.80 -1.81 2.83
N GLY A 84 6.02 -0.50 2.99
CA GLY A 84 4.93 0.44 3.22
C GLY A 84 3.93 0.49 2.07
N TYR A 85 4.39 0.54 0.83
CA TYR A 85 3.48 0.54 -0.33
C TYR A 85 2.87 -0.83 -0.64
N MET A 86 3.54 -1.93 -0.32
CA MET A 86 2.96 -3.28 -0.43
C MET A 86 1.79 -3.44 0.54
N VAL A 87 1.97 -3.03 1.80
CA VAL A 87 0.89 -3.08 2.80
C VAL A 87 -0.22 -2.08 2.47
N PHE A 88 0.13 -0.89 1.97
CA PHE A 88 -0.86 0.09 1.51
C PHE A 88 -1.68 -0.46 0.34
N LEU A 89 -1.05 -1.12 -0.63
CA LEU A 89 -1.71 -1.70 -1.78
C LEU A 89 -2.73 -2.77 -1.36
N ASP A 90 -2.31 -3.70 -0.50
CA ASP A 90 -3.17 -4.72 0.09
C ASP A 90 -4.40 -4.10 0.77
N ALA A 91 -4.18 -3.10 1.63
CA ALA A 91 -5.28 -2.40 2.29
C ALA A 91 -6.17 -1.63 1.30
N ALA A 92 -5.61 -1.03 0.26
CA ALA A 92 -6.33 -0.25 -0.74
C ALA A 92 -7.20 -1.14 -1.65
N ILE A 93 -6.67 -2.27 -2.15
CA ILE A 93 -7.42 -3.22 -2.97
C ILE A 93 -8.66 -3.70 -2.22
N ASN A 94 -8.47 -4.11 -0.97
CA ASN A 94 -9.58 -4.60 -0.15
C ASN A 94 -10.54 -3.47 0.25
N SER A 95 -10.03 -2.27 0.58
CA SER A 95 -10.88 -1.12 0.88
C SER A 95 -11.76 -0.73 -0.30
N PHE A 96 -11.20 -0.58 -1.50
CA PHE A 96 -11.97 -0.15 -2.67
C PHE A 96 -12.90 -1.25 -3.17
N GLY A 97 -12.42 -2.50 -3.21
CA GLY A 97 -13.25 -3.65 -3.60
C GLY A 97 -14.48 -3.79 -2.72
N TRP A 98 -14.29 -3.84 -1.41
CA TRP A 98 -15.37 -4.01 -0.44
C TRP A 98 -16.19 -2.73 -0.22
N ALA A 99 -15.62 -1.53 -0.29
CA ALA A 99 -16.42 -0.31 -0.22
C ALA A 99 -17.38 -0.16 -1.41
N LEU A 100 -16.98 -0.61 -2.61
CA LEU A 100 -17.87 -0.64 -3.76
C LEU A 100 -18.97 -1.70 -3.60
N ASP A 101 -18.71 -2.83 -2.93
CA ASP A 101 -19.75 -3.81 -2.60
C ASP A 101 -20.75 -3.24 -1.58
N LEU A 102 -20.25 -2.46 -0.61
CA LEU A 102 -21.11 -1.84 0.38
C LEU A 102 -21.98 -0.73 -0.21
N MET A 103 -21.39 0.15 -1.03
CA MET A 103 -22.01 1.42 -1.41
C MET A 103 -22.49 1.48 -2.86
N ALA A 104 -21.93 0.66 -3.75
CA ALA A 104 -22.13 0.74 -5.19
C ALA A 104 -22.51 -0.62 -5.81
N ASN A 105 -23.04 -1.55 -5.02
CA ASN A 105 -23.38 -2.90 -5.48
C ASN A 105 -24.43 -2.95 -6.60
N HIS A 106 -25.23 -1.90 -6.77
CA HIS A 106 -26.20 -1.78 -7.86
C HIS A 106 -25.61 -1.17 -9.15
N ALA A 107 -24.39 -0.62 -9.10
CA ALA A 107 -23.76 -0.05 -10.29
C ALA A 107 -23.46 -1.16 -11.31
N LEU A 108 -23.92 -0.98 -12.56
CA LEU A 108 -23.83 -2.01 -13.60
C LEU A 108 -22.39 -2.51 -13.81
N ILE A 109 -21.43 -1.57 -13.88
CA ILE A 109 -20.02 -1.90 -14.11
C ILE A 109 -19.46 -2.77 -12.98
N TYR A 110 -19.80 -2.43 -11.74
CA TYR A 110 -19.32 -3.13 -10.55
C TYR A 110 -19.98 -4.50 -10.42
N ARG A 111 -21.31 -4.56 -10.56
CA ARG A 111 -22.06 -5.82 -10.53
C ARG A 111 -21.58 -6.80 -11.60
N THR A 112 -21.35 -6.32 -12.83
CA THR A 112 -20.84 -7.18 -13.92
C THR A 112 -19.47 -7.72 -13.58
N PHE A 113 -18.60 -6.87 -13.03
CA PHE A 113 -17.27 -7.28 -12.59
C PHE A 113 -17.33 -8.31 -11.46
N MET A 114 -18.11 -8.07 -10.40
CA MET A 114 -18.18 -8.97 -9.23
C MET A 114 -18.85 -10.30 -9.53
N MET A 115 -19.92 -10.31 -10.34
CA MET A 115 -20.55 -11.55 -10.78
C MET A 115 -19.63 -12.36 -11.71
N GLY A 116 -18.90 -11.68 -12.60
CA GLY A 116 -17.90 -12.30 -13.46
C GLY A 116 -16.75 -12.88 -12.64
N TRP A 117 -16.23 -12.10 -11.69
CA TRP A 117 -15.22 -12.54 -10.73
C TRP A 117 -15.69 -13.77 -9.96
N GLY A 118 -16.90 -13.72 -9.40
CA GLY A 118 -17.42 -14.79 -8.58
C GLY A 118 -17.68 -16.08 -9.35
N SER A 119 -18.13 -15.99 -10.61
CA SER A 119 -18.29 -17.19 -11.46
C SER A 119 -16.95 -17.84 -11.86
N ILE A 120 -15.84 -17.10 -11.81
CA ILE A 120 -14.51 -17.64 -12.11
C ILE A 120 -13.84 -18.20 -10.86
N PHE A 121 -13.85 -17.46 -9.75
CA PHE A 121 -12.96 -17.72 -8.61
C PHE A 121 -13.67 -18.13 -7.31
N ASP A 122 -14.77 -17.45 -6.96
CA ASP A 122 -15.48 -17.65 -5.70
C ASP A 122 -16.96 -17.27 -5.84
N ALA A 123 -17.85 -18.25 -5.72
CA ALA A 123 -19.29 -18.05 -5.79
C ALA A 123 -19.82 -17.10 -4.72
N GLY A 124 -19.05 -16.72 -3.70
CA GLY A 124 -19.47 -15.75 -2.69
C GLY A 124 -19.92 -14.38 -3.23
N TYR A 125 -19.36 -13.95 -4.36
CA TYR A 125 -19.75 -12.71 -5.06
C TYR A 125 -20.78 -12.91 -6.16
N PHE A 126 -21.20 -14.16 -6.39
CA PHE A 126 -22.18 -14.54 -7.43
C PHE A 126 -23.50 -15.04 -6.82
N TRP A 127 -23.41 -15.83 -5.76
CA TRP A 127 -24.51 -16.43 -5.04
C TRP A 127 -25.39 -15.35 -4.39
N HIS A 128 -26.68 -15.36 -4.71
CA HIS A 128 -27.70 -14.44 -4.17
C HIS A 128 -27.24 -12.96 -4.07
N TYR A 129 -26.43 -12.51 -5.02
CA TYR A 129 -25.86 -11.16 -5.00
C TYR A 129 -26.97 -10.11 -5.06
N ASN A 130 -26.90 -9.10 -4.18
CA ASN A 130 -27.93 -8.09 -3.93
C ASN A 130 -29.25 -8.58 -3.33
N GLU A 131 -29.35 -9.81 -2.80
CA GLU A 131 -30.58 -10.28 -2.14
C GLU A 131 -30.68 -9.87 -0.66
N LEU A 132 -29.56 -9.48 -0.02
CA LEU A 132 -29.56 -8.92 1.33
C LEU A 132 -30.16 -7.50 1.33
N GLY A 133 -30.70 -7.08 2.49
CA GLY A 133 -31.26 -5.73 2.64
C GLY A 133 -30.27 -4.58 2.42
N LEU A 134 -28.96 -4.83 2.65
CA LEU A 134 -27.87 -3.88 2.34
C LEU A 134 -27.30 -4.07 0.91
N GLY A 135 -27.77 -5.05 0.16
CA GLY A 135 -27.21 -5.46 -1.11
C GLY A 135 -25.83 -6.12 -1.00
N GLY A 136 -25.16 -6.27 -2.13
CA GLY A 136 -23.80 -6.78 -2.26
C GLY A 136 -23.66 -8.31 -2.17
N ALA A 137 -22.45 -8.76 -1.84
CA ALA A 137 -22.12 -10.15 -1.62
C ALA A 137 -22.95 -10.74 -0.47
N SER A 138 -23.54 -11.92 -0.71
CA SER A 138 -24.47 -12.55 0.23
C SER A 138 -23.95 -13.85 0.83
N ALA A 139 -22.73 -14.24 0.48
CA ALA A 139 -22.11 -15.44 1.01
C ALA A 139 -22.09 -15.41 2.55
N PRO A 140 -22.27 -16.56 3.22
CA PRO A 140 -22.31 -16.61 4.68
C PRO A 140 -21.10 -15.91 5.33
N GLY A 141 -21.38 -14.84 6.08
CA GLY A 141 -20.37 -14.06 6.81
C GLY A 141 -19.54 -13.09 5.97
N GLU A 142 -19.56 -13.14 4.62
CA GLU A 142 -18.80 -12.21 3.75
C GLU A 142 -19.16 -10.77 4.07
N LYS A 143 -20.47 -10.46 4.09
CA LYS A 143 -20.95 -9.10 4.32
C LYS A 143 -20.58 -8.55 5.70
N ALA A 144 -20.55 -9.42 6.71
CA ALA A 144 -20.15 -9.01 8.06
C ALA A 144 -18.64 -8.71 8.14
N TRP A 145 -17.81 -9.55 7.50
CA TRP A 145 -16.37 -9.31 7.38
C TRP A 145 -16.06 -8.04 6.59
N GLU A 146 -16.79 -7.82 5.51
CA GLU A 146 -16.70 -6.63 4.66
C GLU A 146 -16.92 -5.35 5.48
N ILE A 147 -18.07 -5.25 6.16
CA ILE A 147 -18.44 -4.10 6.98
C ILE A 147 -17.42 -3.87 8.09
N ALA A 148 -17.03 -4.93 8.80
CA ALA A 148 -16.07 -4.83 9.90
C ALA A 148 -14.72 -4.28 9.41
N CYS A 149 -14.17 -4.83 8.34
CA CYS A 149 -12.82 -4.50 7.87
C CYS A 149 -12.75 -3.15 7.14
N VAL A 150 -13.75 -2.83 6.30
CA VAL A 150 -13.80 -1.54 5.57
C VAL A 150 -13.94 -0.37 6.52
N LEU A 151 -14.68 -0.52 7.62
CA LEU A 151 -14.87 0.57 8.58
C LEU A 151 -13.75 0.69 9.61
N THR A 152 -12.94 -0.35 9.80
CA THR A 152 -11.95 -0.39 10.88
C THR A 152 -10.54 -0.69 10.38
N VAL A 153 -10.27 -1.95 10.02
CA VAL A 153 -8.90 -2.44 9.85
C VAL A 153 -8.21 -1.83 8.65
N PHE A 154 -8.85 -1.76 7.49
CA PHE A 154 -8.17 -1.23 6.31
C PHE A 154 -7.89 0.27 6.37
N PRO A 155 -8.82 1.15 6.81
CA PRO A 155 -8.51 2.56 7.01
C PRO A 155 -7.37 2.78 8.01
N MET A 156 -7.38 2.05 9.13
CA MET A 156 -6.32 2.11 10.13
C MET A 156 -4.97 1.66 9.55
N ARG A 157 -4.96 0.58 8.77
CA ARG A 157 -3.76 0.04 8.10
C ARG A 157 -3.22 1.01 7.05
N MET A 158 -4.08 1.66 6.26
CA MET A 158 -3.68 2.72 5.32
C MET A 158 -3.09 3.93 6.05
N ALA A 159 -3.70 4.37 7.16
CA ALA A 159 -3.18 5.46 7.98
C ALA A 159 -1.80 5.12 8.57
N ALA A 160 -1.63 3.90 9.09
CA ALA A 160 -0.35 3.40 9.57
C ALA A 160 0.72 3.37 8.45
N CYS A 161 0.36 2.99 7.22
CA CYS A 161 1.24 3.03 6.06
C CYS A 161 1.70 4.44 5.75
N ILE A 162 0.78 5.41 5.76
CA ILE A 162 1.12 6.81 5.53
C ILE A 162 2.11 7.28 6.61
N GLY A 163 1.87 6.96 7.88
CA GLY A 163 2.81 7.28 8.96
C GLY A 163 4.18 6.63 8.79
N LEU A 164 4.23 5.33 8.45
CA LEU A 164 5.47 4.59 8.20
C LEU A 164 6.26 5.21 7.04
N LEU A 165 5.58 5.51 5.93
CA LEU A 165 6.18 6.18 4.77
C LEU A 165 6.63 7.60 5.16
N GLN A 166 5.93 8.32 6.02
CA GLN A 166 6.44 9.59 6.54
C GLN A 166 7.63 9.46 7.51
N MET A 167 8.16 8.24 7.71
CA MET A 167 9.24 7.94 8.66
C MET A 167 8.88 8.40 10.08
N LYS A 168 7.61 8.21 10.47
CA LYS A 168 7.09 8.52 11.79
C LYS A 168 7.06 7.30 12.70
N ARG A 169 7.46 7.48 13.95
CA ARG A 169 7.55 6.41 14.95
C ARG A 169 6.18 5.82 15.27
N TRP A 170 5.16 6.66 15.40
CA TRP A 170 3.78 6.20 15.55
C TRP A 170 3.34 5.34 14.36
N GLY A 171 3.76 5.69 13.15
CA GLY A 171 3.44 4.94 11.94
C GLY A 171 4.03 3.54 11.95
N HIS A 172 5.28 3.39 12.39
CA HIS A 172 5.92 2.09 12.59
C HIS A 172 5.19 1.23 13.64
N GLN A 173 4.84 1.81 14.79
CA GLN A 173 4.12 1.10 15.86
C GLN A 173 2.73 0.64 15.42
N TRP A 174 1.96 1.53 14.81
CA TRP A 174 0.64 1.19 14.29
C TRP A 174 0.70 0.24 13.10
N MET A 175 1.79 0.25 12.32
CA MET A 175 2.00 -0.74 11.27
C MET A 175 2.13 -2.14 11.85
N ILE A 176 2.87 -2.32 12.95
CA ILE A 176 2.98 -3.63 13.63
C ILE A 176 1.59 -4.11 14.08
N ILE A 177 0.82 -3.24 14.74
CA ILE A 177 -0.52 -3.56 15.23
C ILE A 177 -1.44 -3.95 14.07
N THR A 178 -1.52 -3.12 13.04
CA THR A 178 -2.38 -3.36 11.87
C THR A 178 -1.94 -4.56 11.04
N CYS A 179 -0.65 -4.91 11.05
CA CYS A 179 -0.16 -6.16 10.48
C CYS A 179 -0.70 -7.37 11.23
N TRP A 180 -0.68 -7.37 12.57
CA TRP A 180 -1.29 -8.44 13.37
C TRP A 180 -2.81 -8.53 13.16
N PHE A 181 -3.52 -7.41 13.06
CA PHE A 181 -4.93 -7.44 12.64
C PHE A 181 -5.11 -8.03 11.24
N GLY A 182 -4.16 -7.79 10.32
CA GLY A 182 -4.14 -8.45 9.02
C GLY A 182 -4.01 -9.97 9.11
N VAL A 183 -3.20 -10.49 10.05
CA VAL A 183 -3.13 -11.94 10.31
C VAL A 183 -4.47 -12.47 10.83
N VAL A 184 -5.12 -11.74 11.75
CA VAL A 184 -6.44 -12.12 12.29
C VAL A 184 -7.49 -12.17 11.17
N ILE A 185 -7.52 -11.15 10.31
CA ILE A 185 -8.42 -11.12 9.14
C ILE A 185 -8.11 -12.29 8.22
N TRP A 186 -6.84 -12.52 7.88
CA TRP A 186 -6.48 -13.60 6.96
C TRP A 186 -6.93 -14.96 7.50
N VAL A 187 -6.65 -15.26 8.77
CA VAL A 187 -7.13 -16.51 9.40
C VAL A 187 -8.66 -16.57 9.39
N GLY A 188 -9.33 -15.51 9.82
CA GLY A 188 -10.80 -15.45 9.87
C GLY A 188 -11.45 -15.62 8.49
N TYR A 189 -10.86 -15.02 7.46
CA TYR A 189 -11.31 -15.10 6.08
C TYR A 189 -11.10 -16.49 5.50
N VAL A 190 -9.94 -17.11 5.74
CA VAL A 190 -9.67 -18.51 5.36
C VAL A 190 -10.70 -19.45 5.99
N PHE A 191 -11.02 -19.29 7.28
CA PHE A 191 -12.08 -20.09 7.91
C PHE A 191 -13.46 -19.81 7.30
N ASN A 192 -13.79 -18.55 7.04
CA ASN A 192 -15.06 -18.18 6.42
C ASN A 192 -15.23 -18.83 5.02
N MET A 193 -14.17 -18.84 4.22
CA MET A 193 -14.12 -19.45 2.89
C MET A 193 -14.23 -20.98 2.97
N THR A 194 -13.51 -21.60 3.91
CA THR A 194 -13.40 -23.06 3.98
C THR A 194 -14.58 -23.75 4.68
N MET A 195 -15.24 -23.09 5.65
CA MET A 195 -16.41 -23.65 6.33
C MET A 195 -17.62 -23.82 5.40
N TYR A 196 -17.71 -22.99 4.36
CA TYR A 196 -18.77 -23.06 3.34
C TYR A 196 -18.19 -23.37 1.96
N ALA A 197 -17.08 -24.11 1.89
CA ALA A 197 -16.37 -24.41 0.66
C ALA A 197 -17.27 -25.03 -0.42
N ASP A 198 -18.20 -25.91 -0.04
CA ASP A 198 -19.15 -26.55 -0.96
C ASP A 198 -20.06 -25.53 -1.65
N LEU A 199 -20.39 -24.43 -0.97
CA LEU A 199 -21.19 -23.34 -1.53
C LEU A 199 -20.32 -22.34 -2.30
N ARG A 200 -19.14 -22.01 -1.78
CA ARG A 200 -18.18 -21.04 -2.34
C ARG A 200 -17.54 -21.53 -3.65
N PHE A 201 -17.26 -22.82 -3.77
CA PHE A 201 -16.51 -23.38 -4.90
C PHE A 201 -17.36 -24.23 -5.83
N SER A 202 -18.67 -24.34 -5.60
CA SER A 202 -19.57 -25.04 -6.51
C SER A 202 -19.87 -24.19 -7.75
N GLY A 203 -19.66 -24.78 -8.93
CA GLY A 203 -20.03 -24.16 -10.20
C GLY A 203 -19.12 -23.01 -10.66
N VAL A 204 -17.97 -22.80 -10.02
CA VAL A 204 -16.96 -21.81 -10.44
C VAL A 204 -15.91 -22.44 -11.36
N LEU A 205 -15.34 -21.64 -12.27
CA LEU A 205 -14.39 -22.14 -13.28
C LEU A 205 -13.05 -22.62 -12.70
N LEU A 206 -12.49 -21.83 -11.77
CA LEU A 206 -11.17 -22.03 -11.16
C LEU A 206 -11.32 -21.93 -9.64
N PRO A 207 -11.79 -22.99 -8.95
CA PRO A 207 -12.15 -22.95 -7.54
C PRO A 207 -10.92 -22.73 -6.63
N VAL A 208 -10.45 -23.76 -5.93
CA VAL A 208 -9.38 -23.63 -4.93
C VAL A 208 -8.11 -22.99 -5.51
N ILE A 209 -7.74 -23.33 -6.75
CA ILE A 209 -6.55 -22.77 -7.41
C ILE A 209 -6.71 -21.27 -7.66
N GLY A 210 -7.87 -20.86 -8.18
CA GLY A 210 -8.13 -19.47 -8.50
C GLY A 210 -8.24 -18.61 -7.25
N TRP A 211 -8.85 -19.14 -6.19
CA TRP A 211 -8.86 -18.50 -4.88
C TRP A 211 -7.44 -18.29 -4.34
N TRP A 212 -6.57 -19.30 -4.32
CA TRP A 212 -5.19 -19.14 -3.85
C TRP A 212 -4.37 -18.15 -4.68
N LEU A 213 -4.57 -18.10 -6.01
CA LEU A 213 -3.89 -17.12 -6.86
C LEU A 213 -4.19 -15.68 -6.46
N PHE A 214 -5.38 -15.42 -5.92
CA PHE A 214 -5.79 -14.11 -5.43
C PHE A 214 -5.44 -13.91 -3.95
N ASP A 215 -5.66 -14.91 -3.10
CA ASP A 215 -5.49 -14.78 -1.64
C ASP A 215 -4.02 -14.60 -1.22
N ILE A 216 -3.06 -14.86 -2.13
CA ILE A 216 -1.64 -14.53 -1.96
C ILE A 216 -1.42 -13.07 -1.53
N PHE A 217 -2.28 -12.13 -1.94
CA PHE A 217 -2.13 -10.72 -1.55
C PHE A 217 -2.39 -10.47 -0.06
N TYR A 218 -3.14 -11.32 0.63
CA TYR A 218 -3.26 -11.26 2.09
C TYR A 218 -2.02 -11.76 2.84
N ILE A 219 -0.99 -12.25 2.14
CA ILE A 219 0.26 -12.72 2.77
C ILE A 219 1.13 -11.54 3.26
N THR A 220 0.79 -10.29 2.91
CA THR A 220 1.59 -9.11 3.27
C THR A 220 1.92 -8.96 4.76
N PRO A 221 1.07 -9.32 5.75
CA PRO A 221 1.47 -9.33 7.16
C PRO A 221 2.65 -10.26 7.44
N PHE A 222 2.70 -11.43 6.82
CA PHE A 222 3.77 -12.42 7.04
C PHE A 222 5.12 -11.95 6.49
N LEU A 223 5.10 -11.04 5.50
CA LEU A 223 6.31 -10.38 4.99
C LEU A 223 6.68 -9.14 5.81
N ALA A 224 5.68 -8.33 6.19
CA ALA A 224 5.89 -7.07 6.88
C ALA A 224 6.27 -7.26 8.35
N ILE A 225 5.65 -8.20 9.07
CA ILE A 225 5.88 -8.43 10.51
C ILE A 225 7.36 -8.71 10.81
N PRO A 226 8.03 -9.69 10.16
CA PRO A 226 9.45 -9.95 10.42
C PRO A 226 10.30 -8.71 10.21
N TYR A 227 10.10 -8.01 9.09
CA TYR A 227 10.83 -6.78 8.79
C TYR A 227 10.62 -5.72 9.88
N LEU A 228 9.38 -5.42 10.24
CA LEU A 228 9.05 -4.37 11.20
C LEU A 228 9.64 -4.63 12.59
N HIS A 229 9.80 -5.89 12.99
CA HIS A 229 10.43 -6.25 14.26
C HIS A 229 11.96 -6.22 14.22
N THR A 230 12.57 -6.26 13.03
CA THR A 230 14.03 -6.13 12.86
C THR A 230 14.52 -4.69 12.77
N VAL A 231 13.65 -3.75 12.39
CA VAL A 231 14.02 -2.34 12.22
C VAL A 231 14.11 -1.64 13.57
N ASN A 232 15.22 -0.93 13.82
CA ASN A 232 15.32 -0.06 14.99
C ASN A 232 14.35 1.13 14.87
N ARG A 233 13.43 1.24 15.84
CA ARG A 233 12.44 2.32 15.96
C ARG A 233 13.05 3.73 16.05
N GLU A 234 14.32 3.85 16.44
CA GLU A 234 15.01 5.14 16.63
C GLU A 234 15.35 5.83 15.31
N ILE A 235 15.33 5.09 14.19
CA ILE A 235 15.49 5.64 12.84
C ILE A 235 14.28 6.51 12.45
N PHE A 236 13.14 6.33 13.14
CA PHE A 236 11.93 7.09 12.90
C PHE A 236 11.87 8.34 13.78
N SER A 237 11.44 9.44 13.16
CA SER A 237 11.15 10.69 13.86
C SER A 237 9.86 10.58 14.67
N ASP A 238 9.78 11.32 15.78
CA ASP A 238 8.54 11.45 16.55
C ASP A 238 7.45 12.21 15.75
#